data_AF-A0A6C0QAT8-F1
#
_entry.id   AF-A0A6C0QAT8-F1
#
_cell.length_a   1.000
_cell.length_b   1.000
_cell.length_c   1.000
_cell.angle_alpha   90.00
_cell.angle_beta   90.00
_cell.angle_gamma   90.00
#
_symmetry.space_group_name_H-M   'P 1'
#
loop_
_entity.id
_entity.type
_entity.pdbx_description
1 polymer ?
#
loop_
_entity_poly.entity_id
_entity_poly.type
_entity_poly.pdbx_seq_one_letter_code
_entity_poly.pdbx_strand_id
1 'polypeptide(L)'
;MPKAHAPWRARGRTLLRSVGHTRVTEKVEDPGLTGLRFAVARLRRELASYPSEFRDRGIAEEELSALAAMVAGGDPEIRRMRRSLLLIVGSIGSVSALAPTLMDVRRAVDLFGESGH
;
A
#
# COMPACT_ATOMS: atom_id res chain seq x y z
N MET A 1 -6.53 29.76 12.44
CA MET A 1 -6.39 28.30 12.59
C MET A 1 -6.69 27.65 11.24
N PRO A 2 -5.68 27.38 10.38
CA PRO A 2 -5.91 26.89 9.02
C PRO A 2 -6.06 25.36 8.98
N LYS A 3 -7.11 24.86 8.30
CA LYS A 3 -7.18 23.46 7.86
C LYS A 3 -6.65 23.36 6.43
N ALA A 4 -5.50 22.72 6.29
CA ALA A 4 -4.92 22.37 5.00
C ALA A 4 -5.73 21.22 4.36
N HIS A 5 -6.53 21.55 3.35
CA HIS A 5 -7.01 20.59 2.37
C HIS A 5 -5.99 20.56 1.24
N ALA A 6 -5.30 19.43 1.06
CA ALA A 6 -4.47 19.18 -0.11
C ALA A 6 -5.37 18.76 -1.29
N PRO A 7 -5.43 19.54 -2.38
CA PRO A 7 -6.15 19.13 -3.58
C PRO A 7 -5.18 18.46 -4.55
N TRP A 8 -5.25 17.14 -4.71
CA TRP A 8 -4.70 16.54 -5.92
C TRP A 8 -5.62 16.95 -7.08
N ARG A 9 -5.13 17.87 -7.93
CA ARG A 9 -5.73 18.18 -9.22
C ARG A 9 -4.90 17.47 -10.29
N ALA A 10 -5.56 16.63 -11.09
CA ALA A 10 -5.05 16.22 -12.38
C ALA A 10 -6.16 16.44 -13.42
N ARG A 11 -5.93 17.38 -14.33
CA ARG A 11 -6.67 17.53 -15.58
C ARG A 11 -5.63 17.80 -16.66
N GLY A 12 -5.53 16.91 -17.64
CA GLY A 12 -4.69 17.07 -18.82
C GLY A 12 -5.18 16.13 -19.92
N ARG A 13 -5.71 16.71 -20.99
CA ARG A 13 -6.26 16.03 -22.18
C ARG A 13 -5.14 15.68 -23.18
N THR A 14 -5.45 14.67 -23.98
CA THR A 14 -4.78 14.11 -25.16
C THR A 14 -4.21 15.12 -26.16
N LEU A 15 -2.99 14.87 -26.66
CA LEU A 15 -2.55 15.12 -28.05
C LEU A 15 -1.46 14.08 -28.46
N LEU A 16 -1.36 13.88 -29.77
CA LEU A 16 -0.84 12.74 -30.53
C LEU A 16 0.68 12.78 -30.83
N ARG A 17 1.27 11.59 -31.07
CA ARG A 17 2.32 11.24 -32.07
C ARG A 17 3.78 11.00 -31.58
N SER A 18 4.27 9.82 -32.00
CA SER A 18 5.60 9.17 -31.95
C SER A 18 6.84 10.04 -32.19
N VAL A 19 7.98 9.72 -31.54
CA VAL A 19 9.22 9.14 -32.15
C VAL A 19 10.19 8.63 -31.04
N GLY A 20 10.92 7.53 -31.29
CA GLY A 20 12.25 7.29 -30.69
C GLY A 20 12.32 6.40 -29.44
N HIS A 21 12.11 5.08 -29.59
CA HIS A 21 12.31 4.12 -28.51
C HIS A 21 13.79 3.71 -28.41
N THR A 22 14.51 4.35 -27.50
CA THR A 22 15.63 3.71 -26.80
C THR A 22 15.59 4.17 -25.36
N ARG A 23 14.57 3.70 -24.62
CA ARG A 23 14.57 3.79 -23.17
C ARG A 23 15.62 2.82 -22.65
N VAL A 24 16.79 3.39 -22.36
CA VAL A 24 17.69 2.90 -21.32
C VAL A 24 16.83 2.39 -20.16
N THR A 25 17.17 1.21 -19.64
CA THR A 25 16.45 0.47 -18.61
C THR A 25 16.49 1.18 -17.26
N GLU A 26 15.92 2.39 -17.18
CA GLU A 26 15.37 2.92 -15.96
C GLU A 26 14.01 2.24 -15.83
N LYS A 27 13.97 1.11 -15.10
CA LYS A 27 12.71 0.56 -14.60
C LYS A 27 12.18 1.60 -13.61
N VAL A 28 11.55 2.66 -14.12
CA VAL A 28 10.77 3.60 -13.31
C VAL A 28 9.86 2.73 -12.48
N GLU A 29 10.12 2.68 -11.17
CA GLU A 29 9.36 1.83 -10.26
C GLU A 29 7.88 2.12 -10.46
N ASP A 30 7.06 1.06 -10.62
CA ASP A 30 5.64 1.22 -10.87
C ASP A 30 5.04 2.14 -9.77
N PRO A 31 4.42 3.28 -10.12
CA PRO A 31 3.92 4.23 -9.13
C PRO A 31 2.91 3.61 -8.14
N GLY A 32 2.15 2.59 -8.59
CA GLY A 32 1.25 1.82 -7.74
C GLY A 32 2.01 0.98 -6.73
N LEU A 33 3.07 0.29 -7.18
CA LEU A 33 3.96 -0.49 -6.32
C LEU A 33 4.69 0.39 -5.30
N THR A 34 5.19 1.57 -5.70
CA THR A 34 5.82 2.53 -4.78
C THR A 34 4.84 3.02 -3.71
N GLY A 35 3.63 3.39 -4.12
CA GLY A 35 2.58 3.84 -3.20
C GLY A 35 2.18 2.73 -2.20
N LEU A 36 2.07 1.49 -2.69
CA LEU A 36 1.78 0.33 -1.86
C LEU A 36 2.89 0.04 -0.85
N ARG A 37 4.17 0.08 -1.28
CA ARG A 37 5.34 -0.06 -0.39
C ARG A 37 5.33 0.97 0.72
N PHE A 38 5.03 2.23 0.39
CA PHE A 38 4.95 3.31 1.37
C PHE A 38 3.84 3.07 2.40
N ALA A 39 2.64 2.69 1.95
CA ALA A 39 1.51 2.40 2.84
C ALA A 39 1.83 1.23 3.80
N VAL A 40 2.42 0.14 3.29
CA VAL A 40 2.82 -1.02 4.10
C VAL A 40 3.90 -0.65 5.12
N ALA A 41 4.92 0.11 4.72
CA ALA A 41 5.96 0.57 5.64
C ALA A 41 5.41 1.45 6.76
N ARG A 42 4.45 2.33 6.43
CA ARG A 42 3.76 3.17 7.43
C ARG A 42 2.98 2.32 8.43
N LEU A 43 2.18 1.36 7.96
CA LEU A 43 1.43 0.45 8.85
C LEU A 43 2.36 -0.31 9.79
N ARG A 44 3.50 -0.81 9.30
CA ARG A 44 4.52 -1.48 10.13
C ARG A 44 5.03 -0.59 11.25
N ARG A 45 5.33 0.68 10.93
CA ARG A 45 5.83 1.63 11.90
C ARG A 45 4.79 1.94 12.97
N GLU A 46 3.53 2.17 12.59
CA GLU A 46 2.45 2.43 13.54
C GLU A 46 2.20 1.21 14.44
N LEU A 47 2.18 0.00 13.86
CA LEU A 47 2.00 -1.23 14.62
C LEU A 47 3.13 -1.46 15.63
N ALA A 48 4.39 -1.27 15.22
CA ALA A 48 5.55 -1.40 16.09
C ALA A 48 5.55 -0.35 17.21
N SER A 49 5.03 0.85 16.93
CA SER A 49 4.92 1.93 17.91
C SER A 49 3.76 1.73 18.89
N TYR A 50 2.85 0.79 18.61
CA TYR A 50 1.67 0.58 19.45
C TYR A 50 2.02 -0.27 20.68
N PRO A 51 1.82 0.25 21.90
CA PRO A 51 2.26 -0.41 23.13
C PRO A 51 1.32 -1.55 23.58
N SER A 52 0.12 -1.70 23.00
CA SER A 52 -0.81 -2.74 23.47
C SER A 52 -0.45 -4.13 22.95
N GLU A 53 -0.71 -5.13 23.79
CA GLU A 53 -0.75 -6.53 23.39
C GLU A 53 -2.09 -6.81 22.70
N PHE A 54 -2.09 -6.89 21.37
CA PHE A 54 -3.23 -7.42 20.64
C PHE A 54 -3.30 -8.93 20.88
N ARG A 55 -4.53 -9.49 20.89
CA ARG A 55 -4.77 -10.93 21.09
C ARG A 55 -3.84 -11.80 20.24
N ASP A 56 -3.69 -11.44 18.97
CA ASP A 56 -2.92 -12.20 17.99
C ASP A 56 -1.85 -11.31 17.32
N ARG A 57 -1.17 -10.45 18.10
CA ARG A 57 -0.17 -9.48 17.58
C ARG A 57 0.91 -10.13 16.71
N GLY A 58 1.45 -11.28 17.13
CA GLY A 58 2.49 -11.98 16.38
C GLY A 58 2.02 -12.40 14.98
N ILE A 59 0.78 -12.89 14.86
CA ILE A 59 0.18 -13.27 13.57
C ILE A 59 0.03 -12.03 12.68
N ALA A 60 -0.42 -10.90 13.24
CA ALA A 60 -0.55 -9.65 12.50
C ALA A 60 0.81 -9.14 11.97
N GLU A 61 1.85 -9.20 12.80
CA GLU A 61 3.20 -8.79 12.42
C GLU A 61 3.82 -9.71 11.37
N GLU A 62 3.59 -11.02 11.47
CA GLU A 62 4.04 -12.01 10.49
C GLU A 62 3.37 -11.79 9.12
N GLU A 63 2.04 -11.66 9.10
CA GLU A 63 1.29 -11.38 7.87
C GLU A 63 1.70 -10.04 7.25
N LEU A 64 1.96 -9.03 8.06
CA LEU A 64 2.43 -7.74 7.59
C LEU A 64 3.88 -7.80 7.06
N SER A 65 4.72 -8.67 7.63
CA SER A 65 6.06 -8.97 7.12
C SER A 65 5.98 -9.70 5.77
N ALA A 66 5.09 -10.70 5.64
CA ALA A 66 4.85 -11.41 4.39
C ALA A 66 4.33 -10.47 3.30
N LEU A 67 3.42 -9.55 3.64
CA LEU A 67 2.96 -8.50 2.74
C LEU A 67 4.11 -7.59 2.29
N ALA A 68 4.97 -7.16 3.22
CA ALA A 68 6.15 -6.34 2.92
C ALA A 68 7.13 -7.07 1.99
N ALA A 69 7.34 -8.37 2.19
CA ALA A 69 8.20 -9.19 1.33
C ALA A 69 7.64 -9.32 -0.09
N MET A 70 6.32 -9.54 -0.24
CA MET A 70 5.67 -9.60 -1.55
C MET A 70 5.84 -8.29 -2.33
N VAL A 71 5.57 -7.15 -1.70
CA VAL A 71 5.69 -5.85 -2.38
C VAL A 71 7.15 -5.49 -2.67
N ALA A 72 8.09 -5.95 -1.84
CA ALA A 72 9.53 -5.81 -2.11
C ALA A 72 9.97 -6.67 -3.31
N GLY A 73 9.41 -7.88 -3.47
CA GLY A 73 9.64 -8.76 -4.61
C GLY A 73 9.13 -8.20 -5.96
N GLY A 74 8.14 -7.30 -5.91
CA GLY A 74 7.69 -6.53 -7.07
C GLY A 74 6.67 -7.20 -7.97
N ASP A 75 6.18 -8.38 -7.60
CA ASP A 75 5.05 -9.06 -8.24
C ASP A 75 4.05 -9.58 -7.17
N PRO A 76 3.39 -8.68 -6.42
CA PRO A 76 2.47 -9.09 -5.36
C PRO A 76 1.09 -9.52 -5.91
N GLU A 77 0.62 -10.72 -5.57
CA GLU A 77 -0.70 -11.20 -5.99
C GLU A 77 -1.86 -10.52 -5.22
N ILE A 78 -2.79 -9.87 -5.94
CA ILE A 78 -3.95 -9.15 -5.37
C ILE A 78 -4.74 -9.98 -4.36
N ARG A 79 -5.06 -11.24 -4.71
CA ARG A 79 -5.86 -12.13 -3.84
C ARG A 79 -5.13 -12.41 -2.54
N ARG A 80 -3.82 -12.64 -2.60
CA ARG A 80 -2.99 -12.90 -1.43
C ARG A 80 -2.88 -11.66 -0.55
N MET A 81 -2.69 -10.48 -1.13
CA MET A 81 -2.68 -9.22 -0.37
C MET A 81 -4.00 -8.96 0.35
N ARG A 82 -5.14 -9.16 -0.33
CA ARG A 82 -6.46 -9.03 0.28
C ARG A 82 -6.66 -10.01 1.43
N ARG A 83 -6.19 -11.25 1.29
CA ARG A 83 -6.22 -12.25 2.36
C ARG A 83 -5.37 -11.82 3.56
N SER A 84 -4.11 -11.44 3.35
CA SER A 84 -3.23 -10.99 4.45
C SER A 84 -3.81 -9.78 5.18
N LEU A 85 -4.41 -8.82 4.46
CA LEU A 85 -5.12 -7.70 5.09
C LEU A 85 -6.27 -8.14 6.00
N LEU A 86 -7.07 -9.12 5.56
CA LEU A 86 -8.15 -9.66 6.40
C LEU A 86 -7.61 -10.37 7.65
N LEU A 87 -6.50 -11.10 7.52
CA LEU A 87 -5.85 -11.76 8.66
C LEU A 87 -5.28 -10.74 9.66
N ILE A 88 -4.62 -9.69 9.18
CA ILE A 88 -4.12 -8.60 10.02
C ILE A 88 -5.27 -7.95 10.81
N VAL A 89 -6.35 -7.57 10.12
CA VAL A 89 -7.53 -6.94 10.76
C VAL A 89 -8.21 -7.88 11.76
N GLY A 90 -8.34 -9.17 11.43
CA GLY A 90 -8.89 -10.17 12.35
C GLY A 90 -8.03 -10.40 13.60
N SER A 91 -6.71 -10.29 13.46
CA SER A 91 -5.74 -10.55 14.53
C SER A 91 -5.59 -9.39 15.53
N ILE A 92 -5.73 -8.14 15.05
CA ILE A 92 -5.62 -6.94 15.91
C ILE A 92 -6.98 -6.41 16.37
N GLY A 93 -8.07 -6.76 15.67
CA GLY A 93 -9.41 -6.24 15.93
C GLY A 93 -9.63 -4.79 15.50
N SER A 94 -10.69 -4.15 16.02
CA SER A 94 -11.03 -2.76 15.69
C SER A 94 -10.20 -1.77 16.52
N VAL A 95 -9.02 -1.41 16.02
CA VAL A 95 -8.14 -0.42 16.64
C VAL A 95 -8.23 0.90 15.89
N SER A 96 -8.96 1.87 16.44
CA SER A 96 -9.21 3.16 15.78
C SER A 96 -7.93 3.93 15.42
N ALA A 97 -6.84 3.73 16.17
CA ALA A 97 -5.54 4.34 15.89
C ALA A 97 -4.85 3.76 14.64
N LEU A 98 -5.07 2.47 14.35
CA LEU A 98 -4.51 1.80 13.17
C LEU A 98 -5.44 1.85 11.96
N ALA A 99 -6.72 2.18 12.16
CA ALA A 99 -7.71 2.26 11.10
C ALA A 99 -7.28 3.14 9.91
N PRO A 100 -6.70 4.35 10.10
CA PRO A 100 -6.26 5.17 8.96
C PRO A 100 -5.19 4.50 8.09
N THR A 101 -4.17 3.89 8.71
CA THR A 101 -3.08 3.25 7.97
C THR A 101 -3.50 1.93 7.33
N LEU A 102 -4.40 1.18 7.95
CA LEU A 102 -5.04 0.00 7.35
C LEU A 102 -5.87 0.37 6.11
N MET A 103 -6.64 1.46 6.17
CA MET A 103 -7.41 1.95 5.03
C MET A 103 -6.51 2.45 3.89
N ASP A 104 -5.38 3.08 4.22
CA ASP A 104 -4.39 3.48 3.21
C ASP A 104 -3.82 2.26 2.47
N VAL A 105 -3.45 1.19 3.18
CA VAL A 105 -2.97 -0.05 2.54
C VAL A 105 -4.07 -0.68 1.71
N ARG A 106 -5.32 -0.73 2.22
CA ARG A 106 -6.45 -1.28 1.46
C ARG A 106 -6.67 -0.53 0.15
N ARG A 107 -6.67 0.80 0.18
CA ARG A 107 -6.81 1.64 -1.01
C ARG A 107 -5.66 1.40 -1.99
N ALA A 108 -4.43 1.30 -1.50
CA ALA A 108 -3.27 1.03 -2.35
C ALA A 108 -3.38 -0.35 -3.05
N VAL A 109 -3.85 -1.38 -2.35
CA VAL A 109 -4.10 -2.71 -2.93
C VAL A 109 -5.18 -2.65 -4.00
N ASP A 110 -6.27 -1.92 -3.77
CA ASP A 110 -7.35 -1.77 -4.75
C ASP A 110 -6.86 -1.03 -6.01
N LEU A 111 -6.11 0.08 -5.86
CA LEU A 111 -5.51 0.82 -6.98
C LEU A 111 -4.50 -0.03 -7.78
N PHE A 112 -3.68 -0.82 -7.08
CA PHE A 112 -2.73 -1.72 -7.71
C PHE A 112 -3.45 -2.79 -8.56
N GLY A 113 -4.57 -3.33 -8.08
CA GLY A 113 -5.38 -4.29 -8.84
C GLY A 113 -6.19 -3.69 -10.00
N GLU A 114 -6.59 -2.42 -9.92
CA GLU A 114 -7.20 -1.70 -11.03
C GLU A 114 -6.22 -1.42 -12.18
N SER A 115 -4.91 -1.41 -11.88
CA SER A 115 -3.85 -1.13 -12.84
C SER A 115 -3.46 -2.34 -13.72
N GLY A 116 -4.07 -3.51 -13.50
CA GLY A 116 -3.91 -4.70 -14.35
C GLY A 116 -2.62 -5.50 -14.15
N HIS A 117 -1.92 -5.30 -13.02
CA HIS A 117 -0.91 -6.24 -12.51
C HIS A 117 -1.59 -7.51 -11.96
#